data_AF-A0A8J6PN68-F1
#
_entry.id   AF-A0A8J6PN68-F1
#
_cell.length_a   1.000
_cell.length_b   1.000
_cell.length_c   1.000
_cell.angle_alpha   90.00
_cell.angle_beta   90.00
_cell.angle_gamma   90.00
#
_symmetry.space_group_name_H-M   'P 1'
#
loop_
_entity.id
_entity.type
_entity.pdbx_description
1 polymer ?
#
loop_
_entity_poly.entity_id
_entity_poly.type
_entity_poly.pdbx_seq_one_letter_code
_entity_poly.pdbx_strand_id
1 'polypeptide(L)'
;MKLPEIVAAFSLASDLGLGQPMEHVLRSWLIAARLGDRLGLDPAERGALYNVSTLAWVGCVADTPEVAAWFGDDIGFRSGYYQVDLAGLPMLGFMLRHVGAGNPALYRLRLGGRLVVTGGKGIQQGLMSHCLTTARMAERFGLDDEHVCRPLQQVFARWDGKGMPQGMRGEEIALPMRLFHLADMVEVHHRTGGPDAAVEVARAKRGKQFDPTVVDAFCQVAPEVLGDPADEHDWPALIGSEPTLQRRLTETELDGALEAVADFTDLRSAPRAGHSRAVATLAEGAATELGLPAADVTAVRRAALLHDLGLHGVPSNILDKPAPLTPHETERLRMHPY
;
A
#
# COMPACT_ATOMS: atom_id res chain seq x y z
N MET A 1 -6.85 18.77 12.09
CA MET A 1 -6.18 17.94 11.06
C MET A 1 -7.22 17.52 10.03
N LYS A 2 -6.83 17.31 8.78
CA LYS A 2 -7.69 16.73 7.73
C LYS A 2 -7.32 15.26 7.57
N LEU A 3 -8.29 14.39 7.26
CA LEU A 3 -8.02 12.97 7.05
C LEU A 3 -6.94 12.70 5.98
N PRO A 4 -6.93 13.39 4.84
CA PRO A 4 -5.90 13.22 3.82
C PRO A 4 -4.47 13.41 4.34
N GLU A 5 -4.24 14.30 5.30
CA GLU A 5 -2.92 14.51 5.90
C GLU A 5 -2.44 13.25 6.66
N ILE A 6 -3.37 12.59 7.38
CA ILE A 6 -3.09 11.34 8.09
C ILE A 6 -2.84 10.20 7.11
N VAL A 7 -3.68 10.11 6.07
CA VAL A 7 -3.58 9.06 5.05
C VAL A 7 -2.29 9.19 4.24
N ALA A 8 -1.87 10.42 3.91
CA ALA A 8 -0.57 10.67 3.27
C ALA A 8 0.58 10.21 4.16
N ALA A 9 0.61 10.62 5.43
CA ALA A 9 1.65 10.20 6.36
C ALA A 9 1.68 8.66 6.51
N PHE A 10 0.51 8.03 6.55
CA PHE A 10 0.40 6.57 6.64
C PHE A 10 0.90 5.85 5.38
N SER A 11 0.66 6.43 4.19
CA SER A 11 1.15 5.87 2.93
C SER A 11 2.68 5.80 2.85
N LEU A 12 3.40 6.71 3.52
CA LEU A 12 4.87 6.64 3.64
C LEU A 12 5.33 5.37 4.36
N ALA A 13 4.58 4.92 5.36
CA ALA A 13 4.85 3.65 6.03
C ALA A 13 4.52 2.45 5.11
N SER A 14 3.46 2.57 4.31
CA SER A 14 3.14 1.55 3.30
C SER A 14 4.25 1.41 2.24
N ASP A 15 4.87 2.51 1.80
CA ASP A 15 6.01 2.50 0.86
C ASP A 15 7.17 1.64 1.40
N LEU A 16 7.48 1.73 2.70
CA LEU A 16 8.49 0.89 3.35
C LEU A 16 8.14 -0.60 3.26
N GLY A 17 6.86 -0.96 3.45
CA GLY A 17 6.36 -2.33 3.34
C GLY A 17 6.34 -2.87 1.91
N LEU A 18 6.24 -1.99 0.91
CA LEU A 18 6.36 -2.33 -0.50
C LEU A 18 7.82 -2.47 -0.96
N GLY A 19 8.77 -2.01 -0.15
CA GLY A 19 10.18 -1.92 -0.53
C GLY A 19 10.42 -0.88 -1.62
N GLN A 20 9.58 0.16 -1.67
CA GLN A 20 9.70 1.28 -2.60
C GLN A 20 10.32 2.50 -1.89
N PRO A 21 10.90 3.46 -2.64
CA PRO A 21 11.33 4.73 -2.08
C PRO A 21 10.16 5.46 -1.41
N MET A 22 10.46 6.31 -0.42
CA MET A 22 9.45 7.18 0.18
C MET A 22 8.74 8.02 -0.89
N GLU A 23 7.45 8.28 -0.64
CA GLU A 23 6.55 9.06 -1.50
C GLU A 23 6.20 8.37 -2.82
N HIS A 24 6.50 7.08 -2.96
CA HIS A 24 6.12 6.30 -4.14
C HIS A 24 4.60 6.36 -4.36
N VAL A 25 3.79 6.04 -3.35
CA VAL A 25 2.33 6.10 -3.47
C VAL A 25 1.80 7.51 -3.72
N LEU A 26 2.39 8.54 -3.10
CA LEU A 26 2.00 9.94 -3.31
C LEU A 26 2.33 10.43 -4.73
N ARG A 27 3.47 10.03 -5.29
CA ARG A 27 3.81 10.31 -6.68
C ARG A 27 2.93 9.54 -7.65
N SER A 28 2.60 8.28 -7.35
CA SER A 28 1.62 7.51 -8.12
C SER A 28 0.27 8.22 -8.17
N TRP A 29 -0.21 8.74 -7.03
CA TRP A 29 -1.41 9.59 -7.01
C TRP A 29 -1.24 10.85 -7.87
N LEU A 30 -0.13 11.59 -7.76
CA LEU A 30 0.10 12.82 -8.52
C LEU A 30 0.10 12.57 -10.04
N ILE A 31 0.75 11.50 -10.49
CA ILE A 31 0.75 11.07 -11.90
C ILE A 31 -0.68 10.73 -12.34
N ALA A 32 -1.41 9.95 -11.52
CA ALA A 32 -2.78 9.58 -11.80
C ALA A 32 -3.72 10.81 -11.86
N ALA A 33 -3.56 11.78 -10.97
CA ALA A 33 -4.36 12.99 -10.91
C ALA A 33 -4.14 13.87 -12.14
N ARG A 34 -2.87 14.11 -12.51
CA ARG A 34 -2.51 14.86 -13.74
C ARG A 34 -3.05 14.20 -15.02
N LEU A 35 -3.12 12.87 -15.03
CA LEU A 35 -3.71 12.12 -16.14
C LEU A 35 -5.25 12.19 -16.10
N GLY A 36 -5.85 12.04 -14.92
CA GLY A 36 -7.29 12.12 -14.69
C GLY A 36 -7.88 13.47 -15.08
N ASP A 37 -7.18 14.57 -14.84
CA ASP A 37 -7.59 15.91 -15.27
C ASP A 37 -7.75 16.02 -16.80
N ARG A 38 -6.93 15.27 -17.56
CA ARG A 38 -7.02 15.22 -19.03
C ARG A 38 -8.12 14.28 -19.51
N LEU A 39 -8.45 13.25 -18.74
CA LEU A 39 -9.56 12.32 -19.03
C LEU A 39 -10.92 12.85 -18.55
N GLY A 40 -10.95 13.99 -17.86
CA GLY A 40 -12.18 14.65 -17.46
C GLY A 40 -12.84 14.03 -16.24
N LEU A 41 -12.05 13.58 -15.25
CA LEU A 41 -12.59 13.14 -13.96
C LEU A 41 -13.53 14.17 -13.35
N ASP A 42 -14.66 13.71 -12.85
CA ASP A 42 -15.54 14.56 -12.08
C ASP A 42 -14.94 14.86 -10.68
N PRO A 43 -15.46 15.86 -9.95
CA PRO A 43 -14.94 16.18 -8.62
C PRO A 43 -14.98 15.02 -7.62
N ALA A 44 -16.02 14.18 -7.64
CA ALA A 44 -16.14 13.05 -6.72
C ALA A 44 -15.06 12.00 -7.02
N GLU A 45 -14.79 11.74 -8.31
CA GLU A 45 -13.75 10.84 -8.76
C GLU A 45 -12.34 11.35 -8.45
N ARG A 46 -12.10 12.66 -8.44
CA ARG A 46 -10.79 13.24 -8.03
C ARG A 46 -10.48 12.97 -6.56
N GLY A 47 -11.44 13.24 -5.67
CA GLY A 47 -11.31 12.94 -4.26
C GLY A 47 -11.17 11.44 -3.99
N ALA A 48 -11.93 10.63 -4.73
CA ALA A 48 -11.80 9.18 -4.69
C ALA A 48 -10.43 8.70 -5.14
N LEU A 49 -9.88 9.27 -6.22
CA LEU A 49 -8.56 8.90 -6.75
C LEU A 49 -7.45 9.10 -5.73
N TYR A 50 -7.49 10.19 -4.96
CA TYR A 50 -6.57 10.37 -3.84
C TYR A 50 -6.66 9.20 -2.87
N ASN A 51 -7.84 8.99 -2.30
CA ASN A 51 -8.04 7.99 -1.25
C ASN A 51 -7.73 6.57 -1.75
N VAL A 52 -8.18 6.22 -2.95
CA VAL A 52 -7.91 4.93 -3.59
C VAL A 52 -6.41 4.73 -3.77
N SER A 53 -5.70 5.72 -4.32
CA SER A 53 -4.25 5.61 -4.57
C SER A 53 -3.48 5.46 -3.26
N THR A 54 -3.79 6.31 -2.27
CA THR A 54 -3.05 6.33 -0.99
C THR A 54 -3.36 5.15 -0.08
N LEU A 55 -4.54 4.53 -0.23
CA LEU A 55 -4.94 3.39 0.58
C LEU A 55 -4.71 2.05 -0.12
N ALA A 56 -4.54 2.00 -1.45
CA ALA A 56 -4.48 0.77 -2.24
C ALA A 56 -3.51 -0.28 -1.67
N TRP A 57 -2.40 0.16 -1.06
CA TRP A 57 -1.40 -0.73 -0.50
C TRP A 57 -1.46 -0.92 1.01
N VAL A 58 -2.37 -0.26 1.73
CA VAL A 58 -2.53 -0.42 3.19
C VAL A 58 -2.80 -1.86 3.59
N GLY A 59 -3.53 -2.61 2.76
CA GLY A 59 -3.79 -4.03 2.97
C GLY A 59 -2.54 -4.92 3.00
N CYS A 60 -1.35 -4.40 2.63
CA CYS A 60 -0.13 -5.18 2.57
C CYS A 60 0.29 -5.73 3.93
N VAL A 61 -0.19 -5.16 5.04
CA VAL A 61 0.05 -5.70 6.39
C VAL A 61 -0.73 -6.98 6.63
N ALA A 62 -1.90 -7.12 6.01
CA ALA A 62 -2.84 -8.19 6.30
C ALA A 62 -2.61 -9.46 5.48
N ASP A 63 -1.96 -9.35 4.32
CA ASP A 63 -1.53 -10.50 3.51
C ASP A 63 -0.07 -10.92 3.78
N THR A 64 0.63 -10.16 4.64
CA THR A 64 2.03 -10.42 4.99
C THR A 64 2.26 -11.82 5.58
N PRO A 65 1.45 -12.35 6.51
CA PRO A 65 1.61 -13.72 7.00
C PRO A 65 1.54 -14.77 5.88
N GLU A 66 0.58 -14.63 4.96
CA GLU A 66 0.41 -15.51 3.81
C GLU A 66 1.60 -15.38 2.84
N VAL A 67 2.00 -14.16 2.49
CA VAL A 67 3.14 -13.89 1.59
C VAL A 67 4.44 -14.42 2.21
N ALA A 68 4.69 -14.16 3.49
CA ALA A 68 5.87 -14.65 4.20
C ALA A 68 5.88 -16.19 4.30
N ALA A 69 4.73 -16.84 4.50
CA ALA A 69 4.63 -18.30 4.51
C ALA A 69 5.03 -18.94 3.17
N TRP A 70 4.81 -18.25 2.05
CA TRP A 70 5.20 -18.72 0.72
C TRP A 70 6.63 -18.31 0.33
N PHE A 71 7.02 -17.07 0.62
CA PHE A 71 8.19 -16.42 0.02
C PHE A 71 9.27 -16.01 1.04
N GLY A 72 8.96 -16.00 2.33
CA GLY A 72 9.88 -15.62 3.41
C GLY A 72 10.08 -14.11 3.53
N ASP A 73 10.73 -13.50 2.54
CA ASP A 73 10.95 -12.04 2.48
C ASP A 73 9.81 -11.37 1.71
N ASP A 74 8.80 -10.90 2.45
CA ASP A 74 7.58 -10.32 1.89
C ASP A 74 7.83 -8.96 1.22
N ILE A 75 8.73 -8.14 1.78
CA ILE A 75 9.14 -6.85 1.20
C ILE A 75 9.93 -7.07 -0.09
N GLY A 76 10.89 -8.01 -0.07
CA GLY A 76 11.64 -8.41 -1.26
C GLY A 76 10.72 -8.93 -2.37
N PHE A 77 9.73 -9.75 -2.02
CA PHE A 77 8.72 -10.21 -2.98
C PHE A 77 7.90 -9.06 -3.57
N ARG A 78 7.42 -8.11 -2.76
CA ARG A 78 6.62 -6.97 -3.25
C ARG A 78 7.43 -6.00 -4.10
N SER A 79 8.68 -5.71 -3.76
CA SER A 79 9.53 -4.85 -4.60
C SER A 79 9.77 -5.46 -5.99
N GLY A 80 9.89 -6.80 -6.09
CA GLY A 80 10.04 -7.52 -7.35
C GLY A 80 8.77 -7.56 -8.23
N TYR A 81 7.59 -7.32 -7.65
CA TYR A 81 6.28 -7.31 -8.32
C TYR A 81 6.27 -6.43 -9.57
N TYR A 82 6.88 -5.24 -9.47
CA TYR A 82 6.87 -4.22 -10.52
C TYR A 82 7.61 -4.66 -11.79
N GLN A 83 8.55 -5.59 -11.69
CA GLN A 83 9.42 -6.00 -12.80
C GLN A 83 8.83 -7.14 -13.66
N VAL A 84 7.63 -7.63 -13.35
CA VAL A 84 7.06 -8.86 -13.94
C VAL A 84 5.63 -8.65 -14.46
N ASP A 85 5.24 -9.39 -15.50
CA ASP A 85 3.81 -9.55 -15.83
C ASP A 85 3.17 -10.57 -14.90
N LEU A 86 2.21 -10.10 -14.11
CA LEU A 86 1.57 -10.84 -13.02
C LEU A 86 0.46 -11.76 -13.53
N ALA A 87 0.61 -12.28 -14.74
CA ALA A 87 -0.27 -13.25 -15.36
C ALA A 87 0.55 -14.33 -16.07
N GLY A 88 0.09 -15.58 -15.97
CA GLY A 88 0.65 -16.70 -16.72
C GLY A 88 2.07 -17.12 -16.28
N LEU A 89 2.90 -17.52 -17.26
CA LEU A 89 4.22 -18.09 -17.02
C LEU A 89 5.24 -17.14 -16.37
N PRO A 90 5.30 -15.84 -16.71
CA PRO A 90 6.20 -14.90 -16.02
C PRO A 90 5.94 -14.83 -14.51
N MET A 91 4.67 -14.71 -14.10
CA MET A 91 4.28 -14.73 -12.69
C MET A 91 4.68 -16.05 -12.01
N LEU A 92 4.43 -17.20 -12.66
CA LEU A 92 4.82 -18.50 -12.10
C LEU A 92 6.34 -18.61 -11.91
N GLY A 93 7.12 -18.18 -12.91
CA GLY A 93 8.58 -18.14 -12.81
C GLY A 93 9.07 -17.24 -11.70
N PHE A 94 8.45 -16.06 -11.54
CA PHE A 94 8.74 -15.13 -10.45
C PHE A 94 8.45 -15.74 -9.08
N MET A 95 7.27 -16.34 -8.89
CA MET A 95 6.89 -17.00 -7.64
C MET A 95 7.85 -18.16 -7.31
N LEU A 96 8.22 -18.99 -8.29
CA LEU A 96 9.16 -20.10 -8.07
C LEU A 96 10.57 -19.64 -7.70
N ARG A 97 11.01 -18.46 -8.16
CA ARG A 97 12.31 -17.89 -7.77
C ARG A 97 12.32 -17.45 -6.31
N HIS A 98 11.21 -16.90 -5.82
CA HIS A 98 11.08 -16.37 -4.46
C HIS A 98 10.58 -17.40 -3.44
N VAL A 99 10.00 -18.52 -3.88
CA VAL A 99 9.38 -19.48 -2.96
C VAL A 99 10.41 -20.02 -1.95
N GLY A 100 10.03 -19.92 -0.67
CA GLY A 100 10.85 -20.30 0.48
C GLY A 100 12.22 -19.63 0.52
N ALA A 101 12.34 -18.35 0.13
CA ALA A 101 13.61 -17.63 0.25
C ALA A 101 14.16 -17.74 1.69
N GLY A 102 15.49 -17.85 1.81
CA GLY A 102 16.17 -18.09 3.08
C GLY A 102 16.12 -19.53 3.62
N ASN A 103 15.42 -20.46 2.97
CA ASN A 103 15.30 -21.86 3.40
C ASN A 103 16.12 -22.85 2.55
N PRO A 104 16.44 -24.06 3.07
CA PRO A 104 17.16 -25.10 2.32
C PRO A 104 16.47 -25.54 1.02
N ALA A 105 17.25 -25.99 0.04
CA ALA A 105 16.76 -26.35 -1.30
C ALA A 105 15.61 -27.39 -1.30
N LEU A 106 15.67 -28.41 -0.42
CA LEU A 106 14.61 -29.42 -0.30
C LEU A 106 13.28 -28.82 0.18
N TYR A 107 13.34 -27.85 1.09
CA TYR A 107 12.15 -27.14 1.57
C TYR A 107 11.52 -26.31 0.45
N ARG A 108 12.36 -25.57 -0.30
CA ARG A 108 11.93 -24.77 -1.46
C ARG A 108 11.29 -25.62 -2.56
N LEU A 109 11.88 -26.78 -2.88
CA LEU A 109 11.33 -27.73 -3.85
C LEU A 109 9.93 -28.22 -3.44
N ARG A 110 9.74 -28.54 -2.16
CA ARG A 110 8.42 -28.96 -1.63
C ARG A 110 7.39 -27.85 -1.74
N LEU A 111 7.73 -26.61 -1.35
CA LEU A 111 6.82 -25.47 -1.46
C LEU A 111 6.50 -25.13 -2.92
N GLY A 112 7.50 -25.15 -3.82
CA GLY A 112 7.29 -24.95 -5.25
C GLY A 112 6.35 -25.99 -5.85
N GLY A 113 6.50 -27.27 -5.46
CA GLY A 113 5.56 -28.33 -5.83
C GLY A 113 4.14 -28.06 -5.34
N ARG A 114 3.98 -27.62 -4.09
CA ARG A 114 2.67 -27.24 -3.52
C ARG A 114 2.04 -26.06 -4.26
N LEU A 115 2.83 -25.06 -4.64
CA LEU A 115 2.36 -23.90 -5.39
C LEU A 115 1.76 -24.32 -6.74
N VAL A 116 2.45 -25.20 -7.47
CA VAL A 116 1.99 -25.75 -8.76
C VAL A 116 0.72 -26.59 -8.57
N VAL A 117 0.70 -27.49 -7.59
CA VAL A 117 -0.47 -28.37 -7.32
C VAL A 117 -1.70 -27.57 -6.90
N THR A 118 -1.53 -26.53 -6.10
CA THR A 118 -2.64 -25.69 -5.61
C THR A 118 -3.08 -24.63 -6.61
N GLY A 119 -2.33 -24.44 -7.72
CA GLY A 119 -2.58 -23.38 -8.69
C GLY A 119 -2.53 -21.98 -8.08
N GLY A 120 -1.77 -21.77 -7.01
CA GLY A 120 -1.67 -20.47 -6.33
C GLY A 120 -2.90 -20.06 -5.51
N LYS A 121 -3.84 -20.96 -5.18
CA LYS A 121 -5.04 -20.64 -4.37
C LYS A 121 -4.73 -19.89 -3.06
N GLY A 122 -3.66 -20.26 -2.37
CA GLY A 122 -3.26 -19.57 -1.13
C GLY A 122 -2.82 -18.11 -1.36
N ILE A 123 -2.19 -17.83 -2.50
CA ILE A 123 -1.80 -16.46 -2.89
C ILE A 123 -3.06 -15.66 -3.26
N GLN A 124 -3.99 -16.27 -3.99
CA GLN A 124 -5.27 -15.63 -4.30
C GLN A 124 -6.05 -15.24 -3.04
N GLN A 125 -6.03 -16.09 -2.01
CA GLN A 125 -6.62 -15.78 -0.70
C GLN A 125 -5.93 -14.59 -0.02
N GLY A 126 -4.60 -14.53 -0.06
CA GLY A 126 -3.83 -13.37 0.45
C GLY A 126 -4.20 -12.06 -0.27
N LEU A 127 -4.25 -12.07 -1.60
CA LEU A 127 -4.65 -10.89 -2.39
C LEU A 127 -6.09 -10.44 -2.08
N MET A 128 -7.01 -11.38 -1.84
CA MET A 128 -8.38 -11.04 -1.42
C MET A 128 -8.41 -10.47 0.00
N SER A 129 -7.61 -11.03 0.93
CA SER A 129 -7.46 -10.51 2.29
C SER A 129 -6.97 -9.06 2.28
N HIS A 130 -5.97 -8.75 1.44
CA HIS A 130 -5.48 -7.40 1.20
C HIS A 130 -6.60 -6.46 0.76
N CYS A 131 -7.34 -6.82 -0.29
CA CYS A 131 -8.44 -5.99 -0.82
C CYS A 131 -9.51 -5.69 0.25
N LEU A 132 -9.93 -6.73 0.98
CA LEU A 132 -10.95 -6.58 2.03
C LEU A 132 -10.46 -5.74 3.21
N THR A 133 -9.20 -5.93 3.62
CA THR A 133 -8.62 -5.18 4.73
C THR A 133 -8.46 -3.71 4.35
N THR A 134 -8.05 -3.44 3.11
CA THR A 134 -7.96 -2.08 2.57
C THR A 134 -9.32 -1.38 2.56
N ALA A 135 -10.37 -2.03 2.08
CA ALA A 135 -11.73 -1.48 2.11
C ALA A 135 -12.22 -1.22 3.55
N ARG A 136 -11.96 -2.13 4.49
CA ARG A 136 -12.29 -1.93 5.91
C ARG A 136 -11.57 -0.73 6.55
N MET A 137 -10.35 -0.42 6.12
CA MET A 137 -9.66 0.78 6.59
C MET A 137 -10.41 2.04 6.14
N ALA A 138 -10.79 2.08 4.86
CA ALA A 138 -11.55 3.20 4.30
C ALA A 138 -12.91 3.37 5.01
N GLU A 139 -13.60 2.27 5.33
CA GLU A 139 -14.82 2.28 6.13
C GLU A 139 -14.58 2.88 7.53
N ARG A 140 -13.48 2.51 8.20
CA ARG A 140 -13.11 3.08 9.52
C ARG A 140 -12.78 4.56 9.46
N PHE A 141 -12.30 5.04 8.31
CA PHE A 141 -12.12 6.46 8.06
C PHE A 141 -13.41 7.21 7.67
N GLY A 142 -14.53 6.50 7.54
CA GLY A 142 -15.81 7.06 7.12
C GLY A 142 -15.80 7.54 5.68
N LEU A 143 -15.01 6.88 4.81
CA LEU A 143 -14.95 7.18 3.38
C LEU A 143 -16.15 6.57 2.65
N ASP A 144 -16.45 7.15 1.48
CA ASP A 144 -17.61 6.77 0.67
C ASP A 144 -17.51 5.33 0.14
N ASP A 145 -18.62 4.59 0.23
CA ASP A 145 -18.64 3.19 -0.16
C ASP A 145 -18.53 3.01 -1.68
N GLU A 146 -19.26 3.81 -2.45
CA GLU A 146 -19.37 3.68 -3.91
C GLU A 146 -18.09 4.11 -4.62
N HIS A 147 -17.50 5.21 -4.20
CA HIS A 147 -16.37 5.85 -4.84
C HIS A 147 -15.02 5.48 -4.20
N VAL A 148 -14.98 4.95 -2.97
CA VAL A 148 -13.71 4.59 -2.30
C VAL A 148 -13.67 3.13 -1.88
N CYS A 149 -14.55 2.68 -0.98
CA CYS A 149 -14.44 1.34 -0.39
C CYS A 149 -14.58 0.22 -1.43
N ARG A 150 -15.54 0.35 -2.36
CA ARG A 150 -15.75 -0.63 -3.43
C ARG A 150 -14.62 -0.62 -4.46
N PRO A 151 -14.13 0.52 -4.98
CA PRO A 151 -12.93 0.56 -5.81
C PRO A 151 -11.69 -0.05 -5.15
N LEU A 152 -11.48 0.14 -3.85
CA LEU A 152 -10.35 -0.48 -3.12
C LEU A 152 -10.38 -2.01 -3.10
N GLN A 153 -11.52 -2.65 -3.38
CA GLN A 153 -11.58 -4.11 -3.54
C GLN A 153 -11.01 -4.57 -4.90
N GLN A 154 -10.69 -3.64 -5.79
CA GLN A 154 -10.27 -3.87 -7.17
C GLN A 154 -8.76 -3.66 -7.38
N VAL A 155 -7.97 -3.50 -6.31
CA VAL A 155 -6.51 -3.20 -6.37
C VAL A 155 -5.70 -4.19 -7.21
N PHE A 156 -6.14 -5.45 -7.28
CA PHE A 156 -5.48 -6.48 -8.09
C PHE A 156 -6.26 -6.84 -9.36
N ALA A 157 -7.28 -6.06 -9.71
CA ALA A 157 -8.06 -6.28 -10.91
C ALA A 157 -7.19 -5.98 -12.14
N ARG A 158 -7.49 -6.66 -13.24
CA ARG A 158 -6.81 -6.46 -14.51
C ARG A 158 -7.83 -6.17 -15.58
N TRP A 159 -7.46 -5.30 -16.52
CA TRP A 159 -8.30 -4.99 -17.66
C TRP A 159 -8.78 -6.25 -18.40
N ASP A 160 -7.93 -7.27 -18.53
CA ASP A 160 -8.22 -8.54 -19.20
C ASP A 160 -9.00 -9.59 -18.37
N GLY A 161 -9.37 -9.27 -17.13
CA GLY A 161 -10.12 -10.18 -16.27
C GLY A 161 -9.31 -11.28 -15.59
N LYS A 162 -7.99 -11.29 -15.76
CA LYS A 162 -7.09 -12.29 -15.16
C LYS A 162 -6.58 -11.90 -13.77
N GLY A 163 -7.07 -10.79 -13.24
CA GLY A 163 -6.74 -10.27 -11.91
C GLY A 163 -7.64 -10.85 -10.81
N MET A 164 -7.61 -10.17 -9.66
CA MET A 164 -8.48 -10.46 -8.52
C MET A 164 -9.31 -9.20 -8.19
N PRO A 165 -10.63 -9.32 -7.93
CA PRO A 165 -11.44 -10.53 -7.96
C PRO A 165 -11.57 -11.15 -9.37
N GLN A 166 -11.72 -12.47 -9.44
CA GLN A 166 -11.73 -13.19 -10.72
C GLN A 166 -12.91 -12.76 -11.60
N GLY A 167 -12.65 -12.56 -12.89
CA GLY A 167 -13.66 -12.24 -13.89
C GLY A 167 -13.98 -10.76 -14.06
N MET A 168 -13.65 -9.92 -13.07
CA MET A 168 -13.79 -8.46 -13.17
C MET A 168 -12.86 -7.89 -14.24
N ARG A 169 -13.40 -7.16 -15.22
CA ARG A 169 -12.64 -6.70 -16.39
C ARG A 169 -13.19 -5.40 -16.97
N GLY A 170 -12.39 -4.76 -17.82
CA GLY A 170 -12.84 -3.59 -18.58
C GLY A 170 -13.35 -2.46 -17.67
N GLU A 171 -14.49 -1.88 -18.07
CA GLU A 171 -15.14 -0.75 -17.39
C GLU A 171 -15.85 -1.14 -16.08
N GLU A 172 -15.89 -2.43 -15.71
CA GLU A 172 -16.30 -2.85 -14.36
C GLU A 172 -15.31 -2.35 -13.29
N ILE A 173 -14.08 -2.04 -13.70
CA ILE A 173 -13.05 -1.45 -12.86
C ILE A 173 -13.26 0.07 -12.81
N ALA A 174 -13.39 0.61 -11.61
CA ALA A 174 -13.60 2.04 -11.40
C ALA A 174 -12.47 2.86 -12.05
N LEU A 175 -12.81 4.00 -12.66
CA LEU A 175 -11.82 4.84 -13.36
C LEU A 175 -10.67 5.29 -12.44
N PRO A 176 -10.90 5.72 -11.17
CA PRO A 176 -9.82 5.98 -10.22
C PRO A 176 -8.85 4.80 -10.04
N MET A 177 -9.37 3.57 -10.01
CA MET A 177 -8.54 2.38 -9.87
C MET A 177 -7.77 2.08 -11.16
N ARG A 178 -8.36 2.28 -12.34
CA ARG A 178 -7.67 2.12 -13.63
C ARG A 178 -6.51 3.11 -13.79
N LEU A 179 -6.71 4.35 -13.35
CA LEU A 179 -5.67 5.38 -13.30
C LEU A 179 -4.55 4.99 -12.33
N PHE A 180 -4.91 4.58 -11.11
CA PHE A 180 -3.96 4.11 -10.11
C PHE A 180 -3.12 2.94 -10.62
N HIS A 181 -3.73 1.89 -11.18
CA HIS A 181 -3.02 0.72 -11.70
C HIS A 181 -1.91 1.08 -12.70
N LEU A 182 -2.19 2.03 -13.60
CA LEU A 182 -1.17 2.50 -14.53
C LEU A 182 -0.09 3.32 -13.78
N ALA A 183 -0.52 4.32 -13.01
CA ALA A 183 0.37 5.27 -12.35
C ALA A 183 1.36 4.58 -11.39
N ASP A 184 0.87 3.64 -10.59
CA ASP A 184 1.64 2.81 -9.66
C ASP A 184 2.82 2.09 -10.35
N MET A 185 2.57 1.51 -11.54
CA MET A 185 3.61 0.79 -12.26
C MET A 185 4.56 1.70 -13.03
N VAL A 186 4.05 2.75 -13.68
CA VAL A 186 4.88 3.66 -14.47
C VAL A 186 5.77 4.53 -13.59
N GLU A 187 5.35 4.84 -12.36
CA GLU A 187 6.16 5.58 -11.38
C GLU A 187 7.49 4.85 -11.09
N VAL A 188 7.43 3.54 -10.84
CA VAL A 188 8.62 2.72 -10.53
C VAL A 188 9.57 2.62 -11.72
N HIS A 189 9.02 2.43 -12.92
CA HIS A 189 9.83 2.35 -14.15
C HIS A 189 10.40 3.72 -14.53
N HIS A 190 9.68 4.79 -14.23
CA HIS A 190 10.15 6.16 -14.42
C HIS A 190 11.36 6.46 -13.52
N ARG A 191 11.33 6.08 -12.24
CA ARG A 191 12.47 6.27 -11.32
C ARG A 191 13.75 5.56 -11.77
N THR A 192 13.62 4.41 -12.41
CA THR A 192 14.76 3.52 -12.72
C THR A 192 15.27 3.68 -14.15
N GLY A 193 14.39 3.94 -15.11
CA GLY A 193 14.71 3.98 -16.54
C GLY A 193 14.19 5.23 -17.27
N GLY A 194 13.70 6.23 -16.55
CA GLY A 194 13.21 7.48 -17.12
C GLY A 194 11.86 7.34 -17.85
N PRO A 195 11.39 8.43 -18.50
CA PRO A 195 10.07 8.46 -19.15
C PRO A 195 9.89 7.38 -20.22
N ASP A 196 10.95 7.02 -20.94
CA ASP A 196 10.88 5.99 -21.99
C ASP A 196 10.56 4.61 -21.41
N ALA A 197 11.19 4.23 -20.30
CA ALA A 197 10.90 2.96 -19.62
C ALA A 197 9.46 2.91 -19.08
N ALA A 198 8.96 4.05 -18.59
CA ALA A 198 7.59 4.21 -18.13
C ALA A 198 6.58 4.01 -19.28
N VAL A 199 6.85 4.58 -20.45
CA VAL A 199 6.05 4.38 -21.67
C VAL A 199 6.15 2.94 -22.19
N GLU A 200 7.34 2.33 -22.14
CA GLU A 200 7.56 0.95 -22.58
C GLU A 200 6.71 -0.03 -21.76
N VAL A 201 6.76 0.05 -20.43
CA VAL A 201 5.98 -0.85 -19.57
C VAL A 201 4.47 -0.64 -19.75
N ALA A 202 4.02 0.61 -19.90
CA ALA A 202 2.62 0.94 -20.15
C ALA A 202 2.12 0.28 -21.44
N ARG A 203 2.89 0.43 -22.54
CA ARG A 203 2.55 -0.18 -23.85
C ARG A 203 2.58 -1.69 -23.81
N ALA A 204 3.58 -2.30 -23.15
CA ALA A 204 3.74 -3.75 -23.06
C ALA A 204 2.53 -4.43 -22.38
N LYS A 205 1.87 -3.71 -21.47
CA LYS A 205 0.75 -4.19 -20.65
C LYS A 205 -0.62 -3.63 -21.07
N ARG A 206 -0.67 -2.79 -22.11
CA ARG A 206 -1.90 -2.21 -22.68
C ARG A 206 -2.90 -3.30 -23.09
N GLY A 207 -4.15 -3.16 -22.64
CA GLY A 207 -5.23 -4.12 -22.94
C GLY A 207 -5.10 -5.47 -22.23
N LYS A 208 -4.06 -5.63 -21.39
CA LYS A 208 -3.85 -6.79 -20.53
C LYS A 208 -4.07 -6.38 -19.08
N GLN A 209 -3.06 -5.77 -18.46
CA GLN A 209 -3.15 -5.27 -17.10
C GLN A 209 -3.89 -3.93 -17.08
N PHE A 210 -3.58 -3.06 -18.05
CA PHE A 210 -4.04 -1.67 -18.05
C PHE A 210 -5.11 -1.40 -19.11
N ASP A 211 -5.98 -0.45 -18.76
CA ASP A 211 -6.96 0.12 -19.68
C ASP A 211 -6.25 0.73 -20.91
N PRO A 212 -6.58 0.27 -22.14
CA PRO A 212 -6.09 0.84 -23.39
C PRO A 212 -6.23 2.36 -23.50
N THR A 213 -7.37 2.91 -23.09
CA THR A 213 -7.68 4.35 -23.19
C THR A 213 -6.78 5.17 -22.26
N VAL A 214 -6.57 4.68 -21.04
CA VAL A 214 -5.70 5.33 -20.05
C VAL A 214 -4.24 5.28 -20.50
N VAL A 215 -3.78 4.13 -21.04
CA VAL A 215 -2.42 4.00 -21.58
C VAL A 215 -2.19 4.92 -22.78
N ASP A 216 -3.16 5.01 -23.70
CA ASP A 216 -3.03 5.86 -24.88
C ASP A 216 -2.97 7.33 -24.49
N ALA A 217 -3.80 7.77 -23.56
CA ALA A 217 -3.76 9.12 -23.01
C ALA A 217 -2.42 9.40 -22.33
N PHE A 218 -1.94 8.49 -21.47
CA PHE A 218 -0.63 8.60 -20.82
C PHE A 218 0.51 8.75 -21.83
N CYS A 219 0.54 7.90 -22.87
CA CYS A 219 1.60 7.92 -23.88
C CYS A 219 1.70 9.24 -24.66
N GLN A 220 0.61 10.01 -24.75
CA GLN A 220 0.62 11.31 -25.44
C GLN A 220 1.29 12.41 -24.62
N VAL A 221 1.28 12.28 -23.29
CA VAL A 221 1.70 13.34 -22.35
C VAL A 221 2.69 12.85 -21.29
N ALA A 222 3.30 11.68 -21.49
CA ALA A 222 4.09 10.99 -20.46
C ALA A 222 5.14 11.89 -19.77
N PRO A 223 5.98 12.67 -20.48
CA PRO A 223 6.95 13.54 -19.82
C PRO A 223 6.31 14.59 -18.90
N GLU A 224 5.15 15.13 -19.29
CA GLU A 224 4.46 16.19 -18.53
C GLU A 224 3.79 15.65 -17.26
N VAL A 225 3.17 14.47 -17.34
CA VAL A 225 2.50 13.86 -16.17
C VAL A 225 3.50 13.29 -15.19
N LEU A 226 4.60 12.71 -15.69
CA LEU A 226 5.64 12.07 -14.88
C LEU A 226 6.48 13.06 -14.06
N GLY A 227 6.76 14.26 -14.60
CA GLY A 227 7.64 15.26 -13.97
C GLY A 227 9.07 14.74 -13.77
N ASP A 228 9.85 15.35 -12.88
CA ASP A 228 11.15 14.83 -12.45
C ASP A 228 10.99 14.02 -11.14
N PRO A 229 11.52 12.78 -11.03
CA PRO A 229 11.53 12.05 -9.78
C PRO A 229 12.33 12.67 -8.63
N ALA A 230 13.24 13.59 -8.93
CA ALA A 230 14.04 14.31 -7.95
C ALA A 230 13.37 15.61 -7.45
N ASP A 231 12.22 16.00 -8.02
CA ASP A 231 11.49 17.18 -7.56
C ASP A 231 11.03 16.99 -6.11
N GLU A 232 11.30 17.99 -5.27
CA GLU A 232 10.70 18.09 -3.94
C GLU A 232 9.24 18.54 -4.08
N HIS A 233 8.34 17.83 -3.41
CA HIS A 233 6.90 18.09 -3.47
C HIS A 233 6.39 18.65 -2.14
N ASP A 234 5.66 19.76 -2.20
CA ASP A 234 4.86 20.24 -1.07
C ASP A 234 3.54 19.45 -1.04
N TRP A 235 3.58 18.23 -0.49
CA TRP A 235 2.40 17.38 -0.38
C TRP A 235 1.24 18.04 0.38
N PRO A 236 1.47 18.73 1.53
CA PRO A 236 0.40 19.47 2.18
C PRO A 236 -0.28 20.51 1.27
N ALA A 237 0.48 21.25 0.45
CA ALA A 237 -0.10 22.20 -0.48
C ALA A 237 -0.87 21.51 -1.62
N LEU A 238 -0.34 20.42 -2.19
CA LEU A 238 -1.01 19.66 -3.24
C LEU A 238 -2.33 19.06 -2.75
N ILE A 239 -2.32 18.40 -1.59
CA ILE A 239 -3.52 17.86 -0.93
C ILE A 239 -4.48 19.00 -0.58
N GLY A 240 -3.94 20.12 -0.08
CA GLY A 240 -4.68 21.33 0.26
C GLY A 240 -5.37 22.00 -0.94
N SER A 241 -4.89 21.73 -2.16
CA SER A 241 -5.47 22.30 -3.38
C SER A 241 -6.72 21.57 -3.88
N GLU A 242 -6.93 20.31 -3.48
CA GLU A 242 -8.08 19.50 -3.94
C GLU A 242 -9.34 19.79 -3.10
N PRO A 243 -10.38 20.45 -3.66
CA PRO A 243 -11.55 20.88 -2.88
C PRO A 243 -12.28 19.74 -2.16
N THR A 244 -12.28 18.51 -2.70
CA THR A 244 -12.98 17.38 -2.06
C THR A 244 -12.26 16.83 -0.83
N LEU A 245 -11.02 17.24 -0.59
CA LEU A 245 -10.17 16.76 0.51
C LEU A 245 -10.11 17.72 1.71
N GLN A 246 -10.93 18.78 1.71
CA GLN A 246 -10.77 19.90 2.66
C GLN A 246 -11.45 19.71 4.02
N ARG A 247 -12.26 18.66 4.20
CA ARG A 247 -12.98 18.40 5.46
C ARG A 247 -12.00 18.20 6.62
N ARG A 248 -12.18 18.98 7.69
CA ARG A 248 -11.43 18.81 8.94
C ARG A 248 -12.11 17.78 9.83
N LEU A 249 -11.29 16.99 10.51
CA LEU A 249 -11.74 16.05 11.54
C LEU A 249 -11.98 16.78 12.86
N THR A 250 -13.03 16.38 13.57
CA THR A 250 -13.18 16.64 15.01
C THR A 250 -12.14 15.86 15.81
N GLU A 251 -11.93 16.21 17.08
CA GLU A 251 -10.99 15.49 17.95
C GLU A 251 -11.33 13.99 18.06
N THR A 252 -12.62 13.65 18.18
CA THR A 252 -13.08 12.26 18.23
C THR A 252 -12.85 11.50 16.93
N GLU A 253 -13.08 12.14 15.78
CA GLU A 253 -12.79 11.51 14.48
C GLU A 253 -11.28 11.35 14.26
N LEU A 254 -10.48 12.31 14.70
CA LEU A 254 -9.02 12.20 14.68
C LEU A 254 -8.56 11.02 15.53
N ASP A 255 -9.05 10.89 16.77
CA ASP A 255 -8.72 9.76 17.63
C ASP A 255 -9.13 8.43 16.98
N GLY A 256 -10.33 8.35 16.40
CA GLY A 256 -10.79 7.15 15.69
C GLY A 256 -9.93 6.79 14.48
N ALA A 257 -9.46 7.79 13.72
CA ALA A 257 -8.55 7.59 12.59
C ALA A 257 -7.16 7.10 13.06
N LEU A 258 -6.62 7.68 14.13
CA LEU A 258 -5.34 7.25 14.70
C LEU A 258 -5.41 5.84 15.30
N GLU A 259 -6.51 5.49 15.96
CA GLU A 259 -6.76 4.12 16.41
C GLU A 259 -6.87 3.15 15.23
N ALA A 260 -7.47 3.56 14.11
CA ALA A 260 -7.52 2.74 12.91
C ALA A 260 -6.12 2.49 12.34
N VAL A 261 -5.28 3.52 12.25
CA VAL A 261 -3.88 3.37 11.81
C VAL A 261 -3.10 2.44 12.75
N ALA A 262 -3.28 2.60 14.06
CA ALA A 262 -2.65 1.76 15.08
C ALA A 262 -3.05 0.29 14.95
N ASP A 263 -4.36 0.02 14.87
CA ASP A 263 -4.89 -1.34 14.75
C ASP A 263 -4.38 -2.01 13.46
N PHE A 264 -4.30 -1.27 12.35
CA PHE A 264 -3.77 -1.79 11.09
C PHE A 264 -2.26 -2.04 11.13
N THR A 265 -1.51 -1.18 11.80
CA THR A 265 -0.07 -1.39 12.03
C THR A 265 0.17 -2.66 12.85
N ASP A 266 -0.65 -2.89 13.87
CA ASP A 266 -0.59 -4.08 14.71
C ASP A 266 -0.89 -5.37 13.93
N LEU A 267 -1.75 -5.33 12.90
CA LEU A 267 -2.07 -6.50 12.06
C LEU A 267 -0.86 -7.10 11.34
N ARG A 268 0.25 -6.35 11.24
CA ARG A 268 1.50 -6.86 10.66
C ARG A 268 2.04 -8.09 11.39
N SER A 269 1.73 -8.25 12.67
CA SER A 269 2.15 -9.40 13.48
C SER A 269 1.00 -9.82 14.40
N ALA A 270 0.46 -11.03 14.19
CA ALA A 270 -0.73 -11.49 14.91
C ALA A 270 -0.64 -11.37 16.46
N PRO A 271 0.51 -11.66 17.11
CA PRO A 271 0.66 -11.47 18.55
C PRO A 271 0.54 -10.01 19.03
N ARG A 272 0.66 -9.02 18.14
CA ARG A 272 0.59 -7.59 18.47
C ARG A 272 -0.80 -6.98 18.34
N ALA A 273 -1.84 -7.74 18.00
CA ALA A 273 -3.19 -7.19 17.88
C ALA A 273 -3.61 -6.42 19.15
N GLY A 274 -3.82 -5.11 19.03
CA GLY A 274 -4.19 -4.21 20.13
C GLY A 274 -3.01 -3.73 21.00
N HIS A 275 -1.78 -4.04 20.62
CA HIS A 275 -0.56 -3.61 21.30
C HIS A 275 -0.49 -2.08 21.37
N SER A 276 -0.67 -1.40 20.24
CA SER A 276 -0.54 0.06 20.16
C SER A 276 -1.55 0.78 21.05
N ARG A 277 -2.78 0.24 21.18
CA ARG A 277 -3.80 0.79 22.10
C ARG A 277 -3.46 0.55 23.57
N ALA A 278 -2.88 -0.60 23.91
CA ALA A 278 -2.42 -0.88 25.26
C ALA A 278 -1.27 0.05 25.66
N VAL A 279 -0.29 0.26 24.76
CA VAL A 279 0.81 1.21 24.95
C VAL A 279 0.27 2.64 25.11
N ALA A 280 -0.68 3.06 24.28
CA ALA A 280 -1.30 4.38 24.39
C ALA A 280 -2.01 4.59 25.74
N THR A 281 -2.70 3.58 26.25
CA THR A 281 -3.36 3.63 27.57
C THR A 281 -2.34 3.76 28.71
N LEU A 282 -1.23 3.01 28.65
CA LEU A 282 -0.15 3.10 29.63
C LEU A 282 0.55 4.47 29.59
N ALA A 283 0.84 4.97 28.39
CA ALA A 283 1.50 6.24 28.18
C ALA A 283 0.63 7.42 28.66
N GLU A 284 -0.67 7.39 28.38
CA GLU A 284 -1.65 8.35 28.87
C GLU A 284 -1.73 8.36 30.40
N GLY A 285 -1.80 7.19 31.03
CA GLY A 285 -1.79 7.05 32.49
C GLY A 285 -0.51 7.62 33.11
N ALA A 286 0.65 7.28 32.55
CA ALA A 286 1.93 7.81 33.02
C ALA A 286 2.03 9.35 32.87
N ALA A 287 1.59 9.89 31.73
CA ALA A 287 1.55 11.34 31.48
C ALA A 287 0.64 12.06 32.49
N THR A 288 -0.50 11.45 32.83
CA THR A 288 -1.45 11.98 33.81
C THR A 288 -0.85 12.00 35.22
N GLU A 289 -0.23 10.90 35.64
CA GLU A 289 0.43 10.79 36.97
C GLU A 289 1.61 11.76 37.13
N LEU A 290 2.31 12.09 36.03
CA LEU A 290 3.35 13.11 36.00
C LEU A 290 2.81 14.54 36.07
N GLY A 291 1.49 14.73 36.03
CA GLY A 291 0.85 16.04 36.10
C GLY A 291 1.01 16.86 34.82
N LEU A 292 1.16 16.22 33.66
CA LEU A 292 1.24 16.93 32.39
C LEU A 292 -0.10 17.64 32.05
N PRO A 293 -0.07 18.77 31.32
CA PRO A 293 -1.28 19.41 30.80
C PRO A 293 -2.15 18.45 29.99
N ALA A 294 -3.48 18.61 30.05
CA ALA A 294 -4.41 17.70 29.38
C ALA A 294 -4.15 17.58 27.85
N ALA A 295 -3.77 18.69 27.20
CA ALA A 295 -3.40 18.67 25.78
C ALA A 295 -2.15 17.81 25.50
N ASP A 296 -1.17 17.83 26.41
CA ASP A 296 0.05 17.02 26.30
C ASP A 296 -0.24 15.55 26.59
N VAL A 297 -1.12 15.25 27.55
CA VAL A 297 -1.61 13.89 27.81
C VAL A 297 -2.28 13.31 26.56
N THR A 298 -3.16 14.07 25.90
CA THR A 298 -3.77 13.67 24.63
C THR A 298 -2.73 13.48 23.53
N ALA A 299 -1.76 14.38 23.41
CA ALA A 299 -0.68 14.25 22.43
C ALA A 299 0.17 13.00 22.66
N VAL A 300 0.51 12.68 23.91
CA VAL A 300 1.23 11.46 24.29
C VAL A 300 0.44 10.21 23.92
N ARG A 301 -0.86 10.17 24.22
CA ARG A 301 -1.75 9.06 23.83
C ARG A 301 -1.72 8.86 22.32
N ARG A 302 -1.90 9.94 21.55
CA ARG A 302 -1.89 9.91 20.07
C ARG A 302 -0.55 9.48 19.49
N ALA A 303 0.56 9.96 20.05
CA ALA A 303 1.90 9.56 19.63
C ALA A 303 2.14 8.07 19.92
N ALA A 304 1.71 7.58 21.08
CA ALA A 304 1.81 6.17 21.45
C ALA A 304 0.99 5.24 20.55
N LEU A 305 -0.14 5.68 20.00
CA LEU A 305 -0.87 4.93 18.98
C LEU A 305 -0.06 4.73 17.68
N LEU A 306 0.82 5.68 17.35
CA LEU A 306 1.56 5.68 16.09
C LEU A 306 3.03 5.26 16.22
N HIS A 307 3.50 4.95 17.43
CA HIS A 307 4.94 4.75 17.70
C HIS A 307 5.57 3.61 16.89
N ASP A 308 4.78 2.59 16.58
CA ASP A 308 5.20 1.37 15.88
C ASP A 308 5.02 1.47 14.36
N LEU A 309 4.67 2.65 13.83
CA LEU A 309 4.32 2.80 12.42
C LEU A 309 5.46 2.38 11.48
N GLY A 310 6.73 2.57 11.84
CA GLY A 310 7.84 2.14 10.98
C GLY A 310 8.06 0.62 10.96
N LEU A 311 7.33 -0.18 11.75
CA LEU A 311 7.38 -1.65 11.65
C LEU A 311 7.00 -2.14 10.25
N HIS A 312 6.29 -1.34 9.46
CA HIS A 312 6.04 -1.63 8.05
C HIS A 312 7.31 -1.89 7.23
N GLY A 313 8.46 -1.30 7.60
CA GLY A 313 9.75 -1.53 6.96
C GLY A 313 10.52 -2.76 7.45
N VAL A 314 10.00 -3.48 8.43
CA VAL A 314 10.62 -4.68 9.02
C VAL A 314 10.00 -5.93 8.40
N PRO A 315 10.75 -6.74 7.63
CA PRO A 315 10.27 -7.98 7.03
C PRO A 315 9.74 -8.98 8.08
N SER A 316 8.72 -9.76 7.72
CA SER A 316 8.10 -10.69 8.69
C SER A 316 9.01 -11.84 9.12
N ASN A 317 9.96 -12.25 8.28
CA ASN A 317 10.97 -13.24 8.66
C ASN A 317 11.94 -12.75 9.76
N ILE A 318 11.96 -11.45 10.06
CA ILE A 318 12.63 -10.84 11.22
C ILE A 318 11.62 -10.65 12.35
N LEU A 319 10.48 -10.03 12.03
CA LEU A 319 9.47 -9.62 13.00
C LEU A 319 8.88 -10.78 13.81
N ASP A 320 8.56 -11.88 13.14
CA ASP A 320 7.89 -13.06 13.72
C ASP A 320 8.85 -14.26 13.85
N LYS A 321 10.17 -14.00 13.83
CA LYS A 321 11.17 -15.05 13.86
C LYS A 321 11.09 -15.83 15.19
N PRO A 322 10.90 -17.17 15.17
CA PRO A 322 10.81 -17.96 16.40
C PRO A 322 12.18 -18.20 17.07
N ALA A 323 13.27 -17.99 16.34
CA ALA A 323 14.64 -18.10 16.82
C ALA A 323 15.21 -16.72 17.22
N PRO A 324 16.24 -16.67 18.07
CA PRO A 324 16.90 -15.41 18.41
C PRO A 324 17.31 -14.63 17.16
N LEU A 325 17.08 -13.31 17.20
CA LEU A 325 17.54 -12.40 16.15
C LEU A 325 19.06 -12.33 16.17
N THR A 326 19.65 -12.28 14.98
CA THR A 326 21.06 -11.91 14.81
C THR A 326 21.27 -10.43 15.19
N PRO A 327 22.52 -10.00 15.43
CA PRO A 327 22.80 -8.59 15.72
C PRO A 327 22.28 -7.64 14.62
N HIS A 328 22.46 -8.00 13.34
CA HIS A 328 21.96 -7.21 12.22
C HIS A 328 20.42 -7.11 12.19
N GLU A 329 19.72 -8.23 12.43
CA GLU A 329 18.25 -8.25 12.52
C GLU A 329 17.74 -7.44 13.71
N THR A 330 18.47 -7.45 14.83
CA THR A 330 18.14 -6.66 16.03
C THR A 330 18.27 -5.17 15.75
N GLU A 331 19.35 -4.74 15.10
CA GLU A 331 19.53 -3.34 14.71
C GLU A 331 18.44 -2.90 13.73
N ARG A 332 18.08 -3.74 12.75
CA ARG A 332 16.97 -3.44 11.84
C ARG A 332 15.64 -3.26 12.58
N LEU A 333 15.35 -4.10 13.58
CA LEU A 333 14.16 -3.95 14.40
C LEU A 333 14.20 -2.68 15.27
N ARG A 334 15.38 -2.29 15.79
CA ARG A 334 15.55 -1.06 16.59
C ARG A 334 15.37 0.22 15.82
N MET A 335 15.55 0.19 14.50
CA MET A 335 15.40 1.37 13.65
C MET A 335 13.95 1.69 13.31
N HIS A 336 12.97 0.84 13.60
CA HIS A 336 11.58 1.10 13.20
C HIS A 336 10.93 2.38 13.78
N PRO A 337 11.32 2.92 14.95
CA PRO A 337 10.79 4.20 15.42
C PRO A 337 11.46 5.41 14.74
N TYR A 338 12.55 5.20 14.00
CA TYR A 338 13.42 6.24 13.41
C TYR A 338 13.18 6.40 11.91
#